data_AF-M1VI78-F1
#
_entry.id   AF-M1VI78-F1
#
_cell.length_a   1.000
_cell.length_b   1.000
_cell.length_c   1.000
_cell.angle_alpha   90.00
_cell.angle_beta   90.00
_cell.angle_gamma   90.00
#
_symmetry.space_group_name_H-M   'P 1'
#
loop_
_entity.id
_entity.type
_entity.pdbx_description
1 polymer ?
#
loop_
_entity_poly.entity_id
_entity_poly.type
_entity_poly.pdbx_seq_one_letter_code
_entity_poly.pdbx_strand_id
1 'polypeptide(L)'
;MGLYYCKRCGEVLFSAKDLVGHSNGRDQQSGTCTSLFTEPLDWVDAVGRNQGRIYCQRCTFCVGRFCWSGMPCSCGEWVRPAFQFHSARIEVRGVVKLVPKQH
;
A
#
# COMPACT_ATOMS: atom_id res chain seq x y z
N MET A 1 -6.96 -11.95 -7.69
CA MET A 1 -6.28 -11.45 -6.47
C MET A 1 -4.97 -10.83 -6.91
N GLY A 2 -4.81 -9.50 -6.79
CA GLY A 2 -3.57 -8.81 -7.18
C GLY A 2 -2.56 -8.76 -6.03
N LEU A 3 -1.28 -8.88 -6.34
CA LEU A 3 -0.18 -8.68 -5.38
C LEU A 3 0.58 -7.39 -5.74
N TYR A 4 1.00 -6.67 -4.71
CA TYR A 4 1.71 -5.40 -4.82
C TYR A 4 3.16 -5.59 -4.40
N TYR A 5 4.06 -5.18 -5.28
CA TYR A 5 5.50 -5.41 -5.17
C TYR A 5 6.24 -4.08 -5.14
N CYS A 6 7.37 -4.05 -4.45
CA CYS A 6 8.28 -2.91 -4.53
C CYS A 6 8.85 -2.80 -5.95
N LYS A 7 8.65 -1.66 -6.60
CA LYS A 7 9.15 -1.43 -7.97
C LYS A 7 10.68 -1.51 -8.10
N ARG A 8 11.42 -1.35 -6.99
CA ARG A 8 12.89 -1.38 -7.00
C ARG A 8 13.47 -2.80 -6.89
N CYS A 9 12.94 -3.64 -6.02
CA CYS A 9 13.51 -4.96 -5.71
C CYS A 9 12.58 -6.14 -6.01
N GLY A 10 11.31 -5.88 -6.32
CA GLY A 10 10.31 -6.93 -6.54
C GLY A 10 9.85 -7.64 -5.28
N GLU A 11 10.13 -7.10 -4.07
CA GLU A 11 9.64 -7.69 -2.82
C GLU A 11 8.13 -7.49 -2.68
N VAL A 12 7.41 -8.51 -2.22
CA VAL A 12 5.98 -8.41 -1.92
C VAL A 12 5.78 -7.46 -0.74
N LEU A 13 4.96 -6.43 -0.94
CA LEU A 13 4.60 -5.47 0.09
C LEU A 13 3.26 -5.84 0.73
N PHE A 14 2.23 -6.06 -0.07
CA PHE A 14 0.89 -6.39 0.42
C PHE A 14 0.04 -7.01 -0.69
N SER A 15 -1.10 -7.56 -0.31
CA SER A 15 -2.09 -8.12 -1.22
C SER A 15 -3.24 -7.15 -1.44
N ALA A 16 -4.02 -7.39 -2.50
CA ALA A 16 -5.25 -6.63 -2.73
C ALA A 16 -6.30 -6.76 -1.60
N LYS A 17 -6.15 -7.72 -0.68
CA LYS A 17 -7.05 -7.86 0.48
C LYS A 17 -6.74 -6.83 1.57
N ASP A 18 -5.49 -6.41 1.66
CA ASP A 18 -5.03 -5.44 2.66
C ASP A 18 -5.36 -4.00 2.23
N LEU A 19 -5.84 -3.81 1.00
CA LEU A 19 -6.22 -2.51 0.49
C LEU A 19 -7.51 -2.02 1.11
N VAL A 20 -7.45 -0.83 1.69
CA VAL A 20 -8.62 -0.09 2.16
C VAL A 20 -9.22 0.60 0.95
N GLY A 21 -10.31 0.02 0.45
CA GLY A 21 -11.14 0.65 -0.57
C GLY A 21 -11.86 1.86 0.03
N HIS A 22 -11.54 3.05 -0.45
CA HIS A 22 -12.36 4.23 -0.20
C HIS A 22 -13.20 4.52 -1.44
N SER A 23 -14.45 4.91 -1.19
CA SER A 23 -15.41 5.20 -2.23
C SER A 23 -14.95 6.45 -2.99
N ASN A 24 -14.32 6.27 -4.14
CA ASN A 24 -14.65 7.19 -5.23
C ASN A 24 -16.14 7.02 -5.42
N GLY A 25 -16.95 7.99 -5.00
CA GLY A 25 -18.39 7.95 -5.23
C GLY A 25 -18.62 7.68 -6.71
N ARG A 26 -19.00 6.44 -7.03
CA ARG A 26 -19.27 5.86 -8.36
C ARG A 26 -18.05 5.36 -9.14
N ASP A 27 -18.09 4.05 -9.32
CA ASP A 27 -17.70 3.33 -10.52
C ASP A 27 -16.19 3.15 -10.82
N GLN A 28 -15.87 1.97 -11.32
CA GLN A 28 -14.55 1.39 -11.51
C GLN A 28 -13.65 2.09 -12.53
N GLN A 29 -14.00 3.25 -13.06
CA GLN A 29 -13.25 3.89 -14.14
C GLN A 29 -13.31 5.42 -14.02
N SER A 30 -12.16 6.09 -14.16
CA SER A 30 -12.03 7.54 -14.40
C SER A 30 -11.87 8.51 -13.19
N GLY A 31 -11.09 8.12 -12.17
CA GLY A 31 -10.51 9.07 -11.20
C GLY A 31 -9.24 8.50 -10.57
N THR A 32 -8.08 8.83 -11.15
CA THR A 32 -6.77 8.20 -10.90
C THR A 32 -6.24 8.46 -9.48
N CYS A 33 -6.78 7.75 -8.49
CA CYS A 33 -6.16 7.72 -7.17
C CYS A 33 -4.80 7.02 -7.29
N THR A 34 -3.74 7.83 -7.37
CA THR A 34 -2.34 7.35 -7.43
C THR A 34 -1.84 6.89 -6.07
N SER A 35 -2.69 7.01 -5.05
CA SER A 35 -2.42 6.72 -3.65
C SER A 35 -3.24 5.51 -3.21
N LEU A 36 -2.56 4.40 -2.99
CA LEU A 36 -3.16 3.19 -2.44
C LEU A 36 -3.12 3.29 -0.92
N PHE A 37 -4.18 2.89 -0.24
CA PHE A 37 -4.22 2.84 1.22
C PHE A 37 -4.37 1.40 1.68
N THR A 38 -3.68 1.03 2.75
CA THR A 38 -3.81 -0.30 3.36
C THR A 38 -4.16 -0.22 4.82
N GLU A 39 -4.56 -1.36 5.38
CA GLU A 39 -4.51 -1.58 6.82
C GLU A 39 -3.05 -1.55 7.33
N PRO A 40 -2.83 -1.34 8.64
CA PRO A 40 -1.50 -1.45 9.24
C PRO A 40 -0.91 -2.83 8.98
N LEU A 41 0.16 -2.87 8.20
CA LEU A 41 0.88 -4.11 7.88
C LEU A 41 1.91 -4.40 8.97
N ASP A 42 2.03 -5.65 9.42
CA ASP A 42 2.96 -6.06 10.49
C ASP A 42 4.42 -5.68 10.22
N TRP A 43 4.80 -5.65 8.95
CA TRP A 43 6.17 -5.39 8.51
C TRP A 43 6.53 -3.90 8.51
N VAL A 44 5.53 -3.00 8.63
CA VAL A 44 5.72 -1.55 8.68
C VAL A 44 5.95 -1.12 10.12
N ASP A 45 7.12 -0.53 10.39
CA ASP A 45 7.50 0.05 11.69
C ASP A 45 6.71 1.34 12.00
N ALA A 46 5.42 1.17 12.28
CA ALA A 46 4.48 2.22 12.65
C ALA A 46 4.14 2.23 14.16
N VAL A 47 4.63 1.25 14.92
CA VAL A 47 4.37 1.12 16.35
C VAL A 47 5.12 2.22 17.11
N GLY A 48 4.40 3.01 17.90
CA GLY A 48 4.98 4.11 18.69
C GLY A 48 5.27 5.41 17.91
N ARG A 49 4.90 5.49 16.63
CA ARG A 49 5.02 6.73 15.82
C ARG A 49 3.66 7.15 15.29
N ASN A 50 3.28 8.42 15.42
CA ASN A 50 1.99 8.92 14.88
C ASN A 50 1.99 9.08 13.36
N GLN A 51 3.12 9.42 12.76
CA GLN A 51 3.30 9.57 11.32
C GLN A 51 4.73 9.21 10.92
N GLY A 52 4.93 8.71 9.71
CA GLY A 52 6.25 8.31 9.25
C GLY A 52 6.29 7.90 7.79
N ARG A 53 7.48 7.47 7.33
CA ARG A 53 7.70 6.96 5.97
C ARG A 53 7.74 5.44 6.02
N ILE A 54 7.22 4.81 4.96
CA ILE A 54 7.25 3.36 4.79
C ILE A 54 8.41 3.03 3.86
N TYR A 55 9.32 2.20 4.34
CA TYR A 55 10.49 1.74 3.60
C TYR A 55 10.39 0.25 3.34
N CYS A 56 10.75 -0.19 2.14
CA CYS A 56 10.82 -1.61 1.83
C CYS A 56 11.88 -2.30 2.71
N GLN A 57 11.56 -3.45 3.31
CA GLN A 57 12.47 -4.18 4.17
C GLN A 57 13.72 -4.71 3.44
N ARG A 58 13.62 -4.98 2.13
CA ARG A 58 14.73 -5.51 1.32
C ARG A 58 15.71 -4.42 0.88
N CYS A 59 15.20 -3.30 0.38
CA CYS A 59 16.03 -2.31 -0.33
C CYS A 59 15.97 -0.91 0.28
N THR A 60 15.33 -0.76 1.44
CA THR A 60 15.10 0.50 2.17
C THR A 60 14.54 1.63 1.30
N PHE A 61 13.95 1.28 0.16
CA PHE A 61 13.34 2.24 -0.75
C PHE A 61 12.04 2.75 -0.14
N CYS A 62 11.89 4.08 -0.11
CA CYS A 62 10.68 4.70 0.38
C CYS A 62 9.53 4.37 -0.58
N VAL A 63 8.60 3.51 -0.17
CA VAL A 63 7.44 3.08 -0.98
C VAL A 63 6.19 3.90 -0.68
N GLY A 64 6.15 4.51 0.50
CA GLY A 64 4.97 5.23 0.98
C GLY A 64 5.22 5.98 2.29
N ARG A 65 4.12 6.33 2.95
CA ARG A 65 4.09 6.99 4.26
C ARG A 65 2.85 6.57 5.03
N PHE A 66 2.91 6.62 6.36
CA PHE A 66 1.79 6.28 7.23
C PHE A 66 1.45 7.44 8.16
N CYS A 67 0.19 7.52 8.57
CA CYS A 67 -0.32 8.48 9.55
C CYS A 67 -1.50 7.87 10.32
N TRP A 68 -1.33 7.66 11.63
CA TRP A 68 -2.40 7.17 12.52
C TRP A 68 -3.51 8.20 12.70
N SER A 69 -3.13 9.49 12.74
CA SER A 69 -4.08 10.61 12.75
C SER A 69 -4.87 10.71 11.44
N GLY A 70 -4.58 9.90 10.43
CA GLY A 70 -5.25 9.89 9.13
C GLY A 70 -4.74 10.93 8.16
N MET A 71 -5.12 10.77 6.90
CA MET A 71 -4.79 11.70 5.81
C MET A 71 -5.95 11.84 4.84
N PRO A 72 -6.12 13.04 4.25
CA PRO A 72 -7.03 13.23 3.12
C PRO A 72 -6.47 12.53 1.89
N CYS A 73 -7.32 11.76 1.22
CA CYS A 73 -7.06 11.19 -0.09
C CYS A 73 -7.39 12.21 -1.18
N SER A 74 -6.74 12.11 -2.34
CA SER A 74 -7.05 12.93 -3.53
C SER A 74 -8.50 12.73 -4.04
N CYS A 75 -9.14 11.65 -3.61
CA CYS A 75 -10.54 11.34 -3.82
C CYS A 75 -11.51 12.13 -2.93
N GLY A 76 -11.01 12.90 -1.96
CA GLY A 76 -11.82 13.67 -1.00
C GLY A 76 -12.16 12.93 0.29
N GLU A 77 -11.94 11.62 0.34
CA GLU A 77 -12.19 10.81 1.54
C GLU A 77 -11.08 10.98 2.58
N TRP A 78 -11.47 10.97 3.85
CA TRP A 78 -10.53 10.96 4.97
C TRP A 78 -10.26 9.52 5.42
N VAL A 79 -9.03 9.04 5.28
CA VAL A 79 -8.67 7.66 5.63
C VAL A 79 -8.00 7.63 7.01
N ARG A 80 -8.45 6.73 7.91
CA ARG A 80 -7.90 6.52 9.26
C ARG A 80 -7.95 5.02 9.63
N PRO A 81 -6.82 4.40 10.02
CA PRO A 81 -5.44 4.89 9.90
C PRO A 81 -5.00 4.97 8.42
N ALA A 82 -4.14 5.94 8.07
CA ALA A 82 -3.74 6.16 6.68
C ALA A 82 -2.36 5.58 6.37
N PHE A 83 -2.29 4.37 5.83
CA PHE A 83 -1.06 3.79 5.29
C PHE A 83 -1.02 3.99 3.77
N GLN A 84 -0.47 5.12 3.34
CA GLN A 84 -0.47 5.55 1.94
C GLN A 84 0.76 5.04 1.19
N PHE A 85 0.52 4.38 0.07
CA PHE A 85 1.53 3.94 -0.88
C PHE A 85 1.34 4.60 -2.24
N HIS A 86 2.45 4.96 -2.88
CA HIS A 86 2.40 5.58 -4.20
C HIS A 86 2.50 4.53 -5.30
N SER A 87 1.53 4.52 -6.22
CA SER A 87 1.55 3.63 -7.40
C SER A 87 2.81 3.81 -8.25
N ALA A 88 3.42 5.00 -8.27
CA ALA A 88 4.69 5.24 -8.97
C ALA A 88 5.86 4.40 -8.43
N ARG A 89 5.77 3.96 -7.16
CA ARG A 89 6.82 3.23 -6.42
C ARG A 89 6.50 1.76 -6.20
N ILE A 90 5.32 1.33 -6.65
CA ILE A 90 4.79 -0.02 -6.49
C ILE A 90 4.46 -0.58 -7.86
N GLU A 91 4.67 -1.88 -8.03
CA GLU A 91 4.27 -2.63 -9.20
C GLU A 91 3.18 -3.62 -8.82
N VAL A 92 2.09 -3.65 -9.58
CA VAL A 92 1.06 -4.68 -9.44
C VAL A 92 1.37 -5.82 -10.41
N ARG A 93 1.50 -7.04 -9.89
CA ARG A 93 1.57 -8.23 -10.75
C ARG A 93 0.36 -9.11 -10.48
N GLY A 94 -0.31 -9.51 -11.56
CA GLY A 94 -1.28 -10.59 -11.50
C GLY A 94 -0.58 -11.87 -11.03
N VAL A 95 -1.17 -12.58 -10.07
CA VAL A 95 -0.54 -13.77 -9.47
C VAL A 95 -0.18 -14.79 -10.56
N VAL A 96 1.11 -14.95 -10.81
CA VAL A 96 1.71 -16.26 -11.10
C VAL A 96 1.79 -17.00 -9.76
N LYS A 97 1.28 -18.23 -9.69
CA LYS A 97 1.23 -19.05 -8.48
C LYS A 97 2.62 -19.06 -7.80
N LEU A 98 2.77 -18.35 -6.68
CA LEU A 98 3.96 -18.46 -5.85
C LEU A 98 3.88 -19.82 -5.15
N VAL A 99 4.63 -20.78 -5.69
CA VAL A 99 4.85 -22.07 -5.04
C VAL A 99 5.61 -21.78 -3.74
N PRO A 100 5.10 -22.20 -2.57
CA PRO A 100 5.84 -22.03 -1.33
C PRO A 100 7.18 -22.77 -1.44
N LYS A 101 8.28 -22.07 -1.16
CA LYS A 101 9.58 -22.72 -0.97
C LYS A 101 9.49 -23.52 0.33
N GLN A 102 9.13 -24.79 0.22
CA GLN A 102 9.28 -25.76 1.30
C GLN A 102 10.79 -25.93 1.54
N HIS A 103 11.22 -25.76 2.80
CA HIS A 103 12.45 -26.35 3.31
C HIS A 103 12.04 -27.55 4.16
#